data_AF-A0A7L2GN48-F1
#
_entry.id   AF-A0A7L2GN48-F1
#
_cell.length_a   1.000
_cell.length_b   1.000
_cell.length_c   1.000
_cell.angle_alpha   90.00
_cell.angle_beta   90.00
_cell.angle_gamma   90.00
#
_symmetry.space_group_name_H-M   'P 1'
#
loop_
_entity.id
_entity.type
_entity.pdbx_description
1 polymer ?
#
loop_
_entity_poly.entity_id
_entity_poly.type
_entity_poly.pdbx_seq_one_letter_code
_entity_poly.pdbx_strand_id
1 'polypeptide(L)'
;RLAKLTAAVLLAKDVPVYFFSTYVPTPFVPYAVQQLKAVAGVMITASHNRKEDNGYKVYWENGAQITSPHDKEIIKCIEECVEPWNGSWNENLVDTSPLRQDPLKKICDCYMEDLKKICYHRELNMQTNLKFVHTSFHGVGHDYVQLAFKAFGFQPPIPVPEQKDPDPDFSTVKCPNPEEGESVLELSLRLAEKENARVVVATDPDADRLAVAEQQNGCWKVFTGNELAALFGWWMFSCWKENCSEDADVKNVYMLATTVSSKILRAIALKEGFHFEETLPGFKWIGSRVKDLLDNGKEVLFAFEESIGMC
;
A
#
# COMPACT_ATOMS: atom_id res chain seq x y z
N ARG A 1 19.20 6.11 -6.05
CA ARG A 1 19.74 6.91 -7.18
C ARG A 1 18.64 7.42 -8.12
N LEU A 2 17.83 6.56 -8.75
CA LEU A 2 16.78 7.02 -9.69
C LEU A 2 15.77 8.03 -9.08
N ALA A 3 15.42 7.87 -7.80
CA ALA A 3 14.60 8.86 -7.09
C ALA A 3 15.28 10.23 -7.00
N LYS A 4 16.61 10.27 -6.72
CA LYS A 4 17.39 11.51 -6.71
C LYS A 4 17.46 12.14 -8.10
N LEU A 5 17.69 11.34 -9.15
CA LEU A 5 17.68 11.83 -10.53
C LEU A 5 16.33 12.41 -10.92
N THR A 6 15.23 11.74 -10.57
CA THR A 6 13.86 12.25 -10.82
C THR A 6 13.65 13.61 -10.16
N ALA A 7 14.02 13.75 -8.88
CA ALA A 7 13.94 15.01 -8.17
C ALA A 7 14.85 16.09 -8.79
N ALA A 8 16.07 15.74 -9.17
CA ALA A 8 17.02 16.66 -9.80
C ALA A 8 16.50 17.24 -11.13
N VAL A 9 15.87 16.42 -11.98
CA VAL A 9 15.27 16.88 -13.25
C VAL A 9 14.17 17.91 -13.00
N LEU A 10 13.29 17.67 -12.01
CA LEU A 10 12.22 18.59 -11.64
C LEU A 10 12.80 19.90 -11.05
N LEU A 11 13.76 19.79 -10.13
CA LEU A 11 14.42 20.94 -9.52
C LEU A 11 15.20 21.79 -10.54
N ALA A 12 15.81 21.17 -11.55
CA ALA A 12 16.48 21.85 -12.65
C ALA A 12 15.52 22.67 -13.55
N LYS A 13 14.22 22.42 -13.41
CA LYS A 13 13.12 23.16 -14.07
C LYS A 13 12.34 24.05 -13.10
N ASP A 14 12.94 24.36 -11.94
CA ASP A 14 12.34 25.20 -10.90
C ASP A 14 11.00 24.67 -10.35
N VAL A 15 10.76 23.35 -10.47
CA VAL A 15 9.59 22.70 -9.88
C VAL A 15 9.92 22.33 -8.43
N PRO A 16 9.14 22.79 -7.43
CA PRO A 16 9.32 22.38 -6.04
C PRO A 16 9.14 20.88 -5.84
N VAL A 17 10.02 20.26 -5.03
CA VAL A 17 10.01 18.81 -4.81
C VAL A 17 9.97 18.47 -3.33
N TYR A 18 8.98 17.68 -2.94
CA TYR A 18 8.99 16.94 -1.68
C TYR A 18 9.73 15.62 -1.89
N PHE A 19 10.95 15.54 -1.37
CA PHE A 19 11.82 14.36 -1.50
C PHE A 19 11.97 13.68 -0.14
N PHE A 20 11.44 12.47 0.02
CA PHE A 20 11.63 11.67 1.23
C PHE A 20 13.12 11.37 1.46
N SER A 21 13.63 11.60 2.68
CA SER A 21 15.05 11.36 3.01
C SER A 21 15.47 9.90 2.98
N THR A 22 14.52 8.97 3.06
CA THR A 22 14.77 7.54 3.09
C THR A 22 13.70 6.79 2.30
N TYR A 23 13.80 5.46 2.28
CA TYR A 23 12.83 4.58 1.65
C TYR A 23 11.47 4.65 2.35
N VAL A 24 10.40 4.67 1.57
CA VAL A 24 9.02 4.73 2.06
C VAL A 24 8.14 3.71 1.34
N PRO A 25 7.08 3.18 1.97
CA PRO A 25 6.09 2.34 1.32
C PRO A 25 5.41 3.07 0.15
N THR A 26 5.02 2.33 -0.89
CA THR A 26 4.28 2.87 -2.03
C THR A 26 3.05 3.68 -1.61
N PRO A 27 2.23 3.29 -0.60
CA PRO A 27 1.08 4.07 -0.15
C PRO A 27 1.39 5.49 0.36
N PHE A 28 2.63 5.76 0.80
CA PHE A 28 3.01 7.09 1.30
C PHE A 28 3.02 8.15 0.20
N VAL A 29 3.35 7.79 -1.04
CA VAL A 29 3.43 8.74 -2.16
C VAL A 29 2.05 9.30 -2.52
N PRO A 30 1.01 8.51 -2.88
CA PRO A 30 -0.31 9.05 -3.18
C PRO A 30 -0.95 9.74 -1.96
N TYR A 31 -0.70 9.24 -0.74
CA TYR A 31 -1.14 9.91 0.48
C TYR A 31 -0.50 11.30 0.63
N ALA A 32 0.81 11.43 0.42
CA ALA A 32 1.51 12.70 0.48
C ALA A 32 1.06 13.67 -0.61
N VAL A 33 0.72 13.18 -1.81
CA VAL A 33 0.15 14.01 -2.89
C VAL A 33 -1.13 14.70 -2.40
N GLN A 34 -2.05 13.95 -1.77
CA GLN A 34 -3.27 14.53 -1.21
C GLN A 34 -2.97 15.49 -0.04
N GLN A 35 -2.17 15.06 0.94
CA GLN A 35 -1.91 15.85 2.16
C GLN A 35 -1.13 17.14 1.90
N LEU A 36 -0.23 17.15 0.92
CA LEU A 36 0.60 18.30 0.58
C LEU A 36 0.03 19.10 -0.60
N LYS A 37 -1.09 18.66 -1.19
CA LYS A 37 -1.70 19.24 -2.40
C LYS A 37 -0.68 19.33 -3.54
N ALA A 38 0.12 18.29 -3.71
CA ALA A 38 1.08 18.20 -4.80
C ALA A 38 0.34 17.91 -6.11
N VAL A 39 0.90 18.38 -7.23
CA VAL A 39 0.31 18.14 -8.57
C VAL A 39 0.55 16.71 -9.09
N ALA A 40 1.58 16.04 -8.58
CA ALA A 40 1.92 14.67 -8.91
C ALA A 40 2.84 14.06 -7.85
N GLY A 41 2.92 12.73 -7.83
CA GLY A 41 3.86 11.95 -7.04
C GLY A 41 4.54 10.89 -7.89
N VAL A 42 5.81 10.60 -7.61
CA VAL A 42 6.56 9.55 -8.29
C VAL A 42 7.10 8.57 -7.27
N MET A 43 6.82 7.29 -7.48
CA MET A 43 7.36 6.18 -6.71
C MET A 43 8.30 5.36 -7.59
N ILE A 44 9.54 5.17 -7.12
CA ILE A 44 10.54 4.35 -7.79
C ILE A 44 10.53 2.97 -7.15
N THR A 45 9.95 2.01 -7.83
CA THR A 45 9.76 0.64 -7.34
C THR A 45 9.34 -0.28 -8.47
N ALA A 46 9.85 -1.51 -8.45
CA ALA A 46 9.35 -2.60 -9.27
C ALA A 46 8.42 -3.55 -8.47
N SER A 47 7.96 -3.13 -7.28
CA SER A 47 7.16 -3.94 -6.35
C SER A 47 7.87 -5.27 -6.05
N HIS A 48 7.24 -6.40 -6.39
CA HIS A 48 7.71 -7.76 -6.14
C HIS A 48 8.56 -8.36 -7.26
N ASN A 49 8.93 -7.57 -8.28
CA ASN A 49 9.79 -8.04 -9.36
C ASN A 49 11.20 -8.44 -8.87
N ARG A 50 11.96 -9.07 -9.77
CA ARG A 50 13.35 -9.46 -9.51
C ARG A 50 14.25 -8.24 -9.37
N LYS A 51 15.41 -8.42 -8.73
CA LYS A 51 16.36 -7.34 -8.43
C LYS A 51 16.90 -6.60 -9.66
N GLU A 52 16.88 -7.23 -10.84
CA GLU A 52 17.35 -6.61 -12.08
C GLU A 52 16.35 -5.58 -12.63
N ASP A 53 15.08 -5.66 -12.21
CA ASP A 53 14.02 -4.79 -12.68
C ASP A 53 13.96 -3.48 -11.89
N ASN A 54 13.46 -2.43 -12.53
CA ASN A 54 13.09 -1.18 -11.88
C ASN A 54 11.72 -0.72 -12.38
N GLY A 55 11.09 0.19 -11.66
CA GLY A 55 9.79 0.72 -12.04
C GLY A 55 9.61 2.17 -11.64
N TYR A 56 8.69 2.81 -12.35
CA TYR A 56 8.38 4.23 -12.24
C TYR A 56 6.86 4.37 -12.21
N LYS A 57 6.30 4.47 -11.00
CA LYS A 57 4.86 4.66 -10.78
C LYS A 57 4.59 6.17 -10.65
N VAL A 58 3.68 6.72 -11.45
CA VAL A 58 3.26 8.13 -11.38
C VAL A 58 1.84 8.23 -10.86
N TYR A 59 1.66 9.07 -9.86
CA TYR A 59 0.37 9.43 -9.27
C TYR A 59 0.05 10.88 -9.63
N TRP A 60 -1.20 11.17 -9.97
CA TRP A 60 -1.63 12.52 -10.31
C TRP A 60 -2.16 13.28 -9.08
N GLU A 61 -2.58 14.53 -9.24
CA GLU A 61 -3.08 15.40 -8.17
C GLU A 61 -4.28 14.81 -7.39
N ASN A 62 -4.97 13.83 -7.98
CA ASN A 62 -6.08 13.12 -7.37
C ASN A 62 -5.64 11.92 -6.48
N GLY A 63 -4.34 11.68 -6.37
CA GLY A 63 -3.77 10.58 -5.57
C GLY A 63 -3.89 9.20 -6.22
N ALA A 64 -4.51 9.09 -7.40
CA ALA A 64 -4.57 7.86 -8.17
C ALA A 64 -3.39 7.76 -9.13
N GLN A 65 -3.02 6.53 -9.48
CA GLN A 65 -2.03 6.29 -10.53
C GLN A 65 -2.57 6.78 -11.88
N ILE A 66 -1.70 7.38 -12.70
CA ILE A 66 -2.10 7.99 -13.97
C ILE A 66 -2.83 7.01 -14.90
N THR A 67 -3.83 7.55 -15.58
CA THR A 67 -4.57 6.92 -16.70
C THR A 67 -4.69 7.94 -17.83
N SER A 68 -5.28 7.54 -18.96
CA SER A 68 -5.54 8.46 -20.06
C SER A 68 -6.39 9.67 -19.63
N PRO A 69 -6.08 10.87 -20.13
CA PRO A 69 -5.11 11.16 -21.21
C PRO A 69 -3.65 11.35 -20.75
N HIS A 70 -3.37 11.44 -19.45
CA HIS A 70 -2.04 11.78 -18.93
C HIS A 70 -0.94 10.79 -19.35
N ASP A 71 -1.25 9.50 -19.35
CA ASP A 71 -0.31 8.46 -19.79
C ASP A 71 0.15 8.65 -21.25
N LYS A 72 -0.79 8.94 -22.16
CA LYS A 72 -0.52 9.21 -23.58
C LYS A 72 0.29 10.47 -23.79
N GLU A 73 -0.03 11.55 -23.06
CA GLU A 73 0.72 12.80 -23.18
C GLU A 73 2.15 12.66 -22.64
N ILE A 74 2.35 11.88 -21.57
CA ILE A 74 3.70 11.56 -21.07
C ILE A 74 4.48 10.76 -22.11
N ILE A 75 3.88 9.72 -22.70
CA ILE A 75 4.52 8.92 -23.77
C ILE A 75 4.90 9.82 -24.95
N LYS A 76 3.98 10.66 -25.41
CA LYS A 76 4.25 11.61 -26.48
C LYS A 76 5.41 12.55 -26.16
N CYS A 77 5.46 13.10 -24.94
CA CYS A 77 6.59 13.94 -24.50
C CYS A 77 7.93 13.18 -24.52
N ILE A 78 7.93 11.89 -24.14
CA ILE A 78 9.13 11.03 -24.18
C ILE A 78 9.58 10.80 -25.62
N GLU A 79 8.64 10.53 -26.53
CA GLU A 79 8.92 10.32 -27.96
C GLU A 79 9.42 11.59 -28.65
N GLU A 80 8.92 12.76 -28.26
CA GLU A 80 9.33 14.07 -28.79
C GLU A 80 10.66 14.57 -28.21
N CYS A 81 11.02 14.12 -26.99
CA CYS A 81 12.19 14.59 -26.26
C CYS A 81 13.11 13.43 -25.84
N VAL A 82 13.76 12.82 -26.83
CA VAL A 82 14.67 11.67 -26.62
C VAL A 82 16.00 12.03 -25.94
N GLU A 83 16.42 13.29 -26.04
CA GLU A 83 17.66 13.77 -25.41
C GLU A 83 17.38 14.34 -24.01
N PRO A 84 18.11 13.92 -22.96
CA PRO A 84 18.00 14.51 -21.64
C PRO A 84 18.31 16.01 -21.68
N TRP A 85 17.51 16.82 -20.98
CA TRP A 85 17.78 18.25 -20.87
C TRP A 85 19.13 18.53 -20.19
N ASN A 86 19.72 19.68 -20.49
CA ASN A 86 20.90 20.15 -19.76
C ASN A 86 20.59 20.25 -18.26
N GLY A 87 21.48 19.70 -17.42
CA GLY A 87 21.29 19.65 -15.97
C GLY A 87 20.52 18.45 -15.43
N SER A 88 19.95 17.58 -16.28
CA SER A 88 19.17 16.40 -15.84
C SER A 88 19.95 15.43 -14.94
N TRP A 89 21.28 15.44 -15.05
CA TRP A 89 22.19 14.57 -14.29
C TRP A 89 22.72 15.21 -13.00
N ASN A 90 22.30 16.43 -12.66
CA ASN A 90 22.81 17.17 -11.51
C ASN A 90 22.13 16.73 -10.20
N GLU A 91 22.45 15.53 -9.72
CA GLU A 91 21.89 14.96 -8.48
C GLU A 91 22.14 15.86 -7.24
N ASN A 92 23.17 16.72 -7.27
CA ASN A 92 23.48 17.64 -6.18
C ASN A 92 22.35 18.66 -5.91
N LEU A 93 21.46 18.90 -6.88
CA LEU A 93 20.30 19.78 -6.69
C LEU A 93 19.38 19.29 -5.57
N VAL A 94 19.28 17.97 -5.36
CA VAL A 94 18.44 17.40 -4.30
C VAL A 94 18.91 17.83 -2.91
N ASP A 95 20.23 17.97 -2.74
CA ASP A 95 20.86 18.30 -1.45
C ASP A 95 21.08 19.81 -1.28
N THR A 96 21.02 20.61 -2.36
CA THR A 96 21.38 22.05 -2.35
C THR A 96 20.24 23.01 -2.73
N SER A 97 19.20 22.54 -3.43
CA SER A 97 18.12 23.41 -3.90
C SER A 97 17.21 23.86 -2.74
N PRO A 98 16.89 25.16 -2.62
CA PRO A 98 15.92 25.64 -1.65
C PRO A 98 14.48 25.20 -1.96
N LEU A 99 14.24 24.67 -3.16
CA LEU A 99 12.94 24.14 -3.60
C LEU A 99 12.71 22.70 -3.15
N ARG A 100 13.72 22.04 -2.55
CA ARG A 100 13.58 20.70 -1.97
C ARG A 100 13.11 20.79 -0.52
N GLN A 101 12.11 19.99 -0.17
CA GLN A 101 11.64 19.80 1.20
C GLN A 101 11.57 18.32 1.55
N ASP A 102 11.76 17.99 2.84
CA ASP A 102 11.57 16.64 3.35
C ASP A 102 10.19 16.48 3.98
N PRO A 103 9.28 15.70 3.38
CA PRO A 103 7.96 15.49 3.96
C PRO A 103 7.92 14.34 4.98
N LEU A 104 8.99 13.54 5.14
CA LEU A 104 8.93 12.22 5.76
C LEU A 104 8.26 12.21 7.14
N LYS A 105 8.76 13.02 8.08
CA LYS A 105 8.23 13.04 9.45
C LYS A 105 6.75 13.44 9.46
N LYS A 106 6.41 14.52 8.76
CA LYS A 106 5.03 15.04 8.70
C LYS A 106 4.08 13.99 8.12
N ILE A 107 4.47 13.36 7.01
CA ILE A 107 3.64 12.36 6.33
C ILE A 107 3.49 11.11 7.18
N CYS A 108 4.57 10.61 7.77
CA CYS A 108 4.50 9.45 8.67
C CYS A 108 3.56 9.74 9.86
N ASP A 109 3.72 10.89 10.52
CA ASP A 109 2.85 11.28 11.64
C ASP A 109 1.38 11.36 11.20
N CYS A 110 1.09 12.05 10.08
CA CYS A 110 -0.29 12.16 9.57
C CYS A 110 -0.89 10.80 9.20
N TYR A 111 -0.12 9.95 8.51
CA TYR A 111 -0.57 8.61 8.10
C TYR A 111 -0.92 7.76 9.32
N MET A 112 -0.07 7.76 10.35
CA MET A 112 -0.30 6.98 11.57
C MET A 112 -1.45 7.55 12.41
N GLU A 113 -1.71 8.86 12.40
CA GLU A 113 -2.91 9.44 13.02
C GLU A 113 -4.18 9.07 12.25
N ASP A 114 -4.15 9.07 10.92
CA ASP A 114 -5.29 8.65 10.09
C ASP A 114 -5.61 7.16 10.28
N LEU A 115 -4.59 6.31 10.43
CA LEU A 115 -4.77 4.90 10.76
C LEU A 115 -5.53 4.68 12.08
N LYS A 116 -5.37 5.56 13.08
CA LYS A 116 -6.12 5.43 14.34
C LYS A 116 -7.62 5.66 14.15
N LYS A 117 -8.03 6.44 13.15
CA LYS A 117 -9.45 6.73 12.87
C LYS A 117 -10.22 5.50 12.40
N ILE A 118 -9.51 4.52 11.84
CA ILE A 118 -10.08 3.24 11.39
C ILE A 118 -9.81 2.10 12.38
N CYS A 119 -9.34 2.40 13.60
CA CYS A 119 -9.08 1.42 14.64
C CYS A 119 -10.30 1.31 15.59
N TYR A 120 -11.21 0.38 15.29
CA TYR A 120 -12.47 0.24 16.03
C TYR A 120 -12.34 -0.38 17.43
N HIS A 121 -11.40 -1.32 17.63
CA HIS A 121 -11.29 -2.10 18.88
C HIS A 121 -9.92 -1.98 19.55
N ARG A 122 -9.43 -0.75 19.68
CA ARG A 122 -8.07 -0.50 20.19
C ARG A 122 -7.83 -1.07 21.60
N GLU A 123 -8.80 -0.98 22.50
CA GLU A 123 -8.69 -1.51 23.85
C GLU A 123 -8.56 -3.04 23.88
N LEU A 124 -9.32 -3.73 23.03
CA LEU A 124 -9.22 -5.18 22.87
C LEU A 124 -7.84 -5.58 22.31
N ASN A 125 -7.35 -4.83 21.32
CA ASN A 125 -6.03 -5.05 20.74
C ASN A 125 -4.90 -4.93 21.78
N MET A 126 -5.01 -3.99 22.72
CA MET A 126 -4.02 -3.82 23.81
C MET A 126 -4.00 -4.98 24.80
N GLN A 127 -5.12 -5.68 24.97
CA GLN A 127 -5.28 -6.78 25.91
C GLN A 127 -4.97 -8.15 25.27
N THR A 128 -4.75 -8.18 23.96
CA THR A 128 -4.48 -9.44 23.26
C THR A 128 -3.11 -10.02 23.63
N ASN A 129 -3.07 -11.34 23.76
CA ASN A 129 -1.81 -12.10 23.87
C ASN A 129 -1.42 -12.74 22.53
N LEU A 130 -2.13 -12.42 21.44
CA LEU A 130 -1.78 -12.90 20.11
C LEU A 130 -0.43 -12.34 19.70
N LYS A 131 0.44 -13.24 19.24
CA LYS A 131 1.72 -12.89 18.63
C LYS A 131 1.61 -12.96 17.12
N PHE A 132 2.27 -12.00 16.48
CA PHE A 132 2.35 -11.88 15.03
C PHE A 132 3.81 -11.95 14.62
N VAL A 133 4.12 -12.63 13.53
CA VAL A 133 5.42 -12.54 12.85
C VAL A 133 5.24 -11.68 11.60
N HIS A 134 6.21 -10.81 11.33
CA HIS A 134 6.23 -9.97 10.13
C HIS A 134 7.50 -10.19 9.31
N THR A 135 7.33 -10.35 8.00
CA THR A 135 8.42 -10.26 7.02
C THR A 135 8.13 -9.16 6.00
N SER A 136 9.18 -8.42 5.64
CA SER A 136 9.12 -7.42 4.57
C SER A 136 9.78 -7.90 3.29
N PHE A 137 10.27 -9.15 3.23
CA PHE A 137 11.07 -9.67 2.12
C PHE A 137 12.19 -8.72 1.66
N HIS A 138 12.94 -8.19 2.62
CA HIS A 138 13.97 -7.18 2.39
C HIS A 138 13.45 -5.86 1.79
N GLY A 139 12.19 -5.58 2.02
CA GLY A 139 11.49 -4.37 1.63
C GLY A 139 11.62 -3.24 2.62
N VAL A 140 10.89 -2.17 2.30
CA VAL A 140 10.91 -0.90 3.03
C VAL A 140 9.84 -0.85 4.13
N GLY A 141 8.99 -1.87 4.24
CA GLY A 141 7.78 -1.86 5.06
C GLY A 141 8.01 -2.02 6.57
N HIS A 142 9.12 -2.62 7.01
CA HIS A 142 9.32 -3.05 8.40
C HIS A 142 9.00 -1.97 9.43
N ASP A 143 9.73 -0.86 9.43
CA ASP A 143 9.57 0.20 10.42
C ASP A 143 8.14 0.75 10.46
N TYR A 144 7.51 0.89 9.29
CA TYR A 144 6.16 1.43 9.16
C TYR A 144 5.08 0.44 9.65
N VAL A 145 5.27 -0.85 9.45
CA VAL A 145 4.38 -1.89 10.01
C VAL A 145 4.48 -1.90 11.54
N GLN A 146 5.68 -1.73 12.12
CA GLN A 146 5.83 -1.61 13.58
C GLN A 146 5.04 -0.40 14.13
N LEU A 147 5.09 0.73 13.43
CA LEU A 147 4.32 1.94 13.78
C LEU A 147 2.81 1.72 13.63
N ALA A 148 2.36 1.05 12.57
CA ALA A 148 0.94 0.74 12.34
C ALA A 148 0.37 -0.17 13.45
N PHE A 149 1.10 -1.20 13.86
CA PHE A 149 0.70 -2.06 14.98
C PHE A 149 0.53 -1.26 16.28
N LYS A 150 1.46 -0.35 16.56
CA LYS A 150 1.37 0.55 17.73
C LYS A 150 0.18 1.50 17.64
N ALA A 151 -0.11 2.05 16.45
CA ALA A 151 -1.29 2.88 16.23
C ALA A 151 -2.59 2.13 16.58
N PHE A 152 -2.68 0.86 16.16
CA PHE A 152 -3.80 -0.03 16.44
C PHE A 152 -3.81 -0.63 17.85
N GLY A 153 -2.81 -0.35 18.68
CA GLY A 153 -2.74 -0.80 20.08
C GLY A 153 -2.18 -2.21 20.28
N PHE A 154 -1.68 -2.86 19.23
CA PHE A 154 -1.00 -4.15 19.35
C PHE A 154 0.44 -4.00 19.86
N GLN A 155 0.98 -5.10 20.38
CA GLN A 155 2.43 -5.25 20.50
C GLN A 155 3.04 -5.31 19.09
N PRO A 156 4.24 -4.72 18.87
CA PRO A 156 4.88 -4.78 17.56
C PRO A 156 5.13 -6.24 17.12
N PRO A 157 4.95 -6.58 15.83
CA PRO A 157 5.09 -7.94 15.37
C PRO A 157 6.56 -8.35 15.39
N ILE A 158 6.83 -9.63 15.66
CA ILE A 158 8.16 -10.20 15.71
C ILE A 158 8.74 -10.19 14.30
N PRO A 159 9.83 -9.44 14.03
CA PRO A 159 10.41 -9.40 12.71
C PRO A 159 11.17 -10.68 12.40
N VAL A 160 11.06 -11.14 11.15
CA VAL A 160 12.00 -12.12 10.59
C VAL A 160 13.37 -11.47 10.47
N PRO A 161 14.37 -11.82 11.31
CA PRO A 161 15.64 -11.09 11.39
C PRO A 161 16.37 -11.02 10.05
N GLU A 162 16.26 -12.07 9.25
CA GLU A 162 16.91 -12.20 7.95
C GLU A 162 16.25 -11.36 6.85
N GLN A 163 15.00 -10.92 7.02
CA GLN A 163 14.19 -10.30 5.97
C GLN A 163 13.63 -8.91 6.33
N LYS A 164 13.92 -8.40 7.54
CA LYS A 164 13.35 -7.12 8.03
C LYS A 164 14.00 -5.89 7.41
N ASP A 165 15.30 -5.95 7.09
CA ASP A 165 16.07 -4.80 6.61
C ASP A 165 16.12 -4.77 5.07
N PRO A 166 16.07 -3.58 4.44
CA PRO A 166 16.22 -3.47 3.00
C PRO A 166 17.51 -4.07 2.46
N ASP A 167 17.39 -4.98 1.49
CA ASP A 167 18.51 -5.63 0.80
C ASP A 167 18.22 -5.71 -0.70
N PRO A 168 18.96 -4.97 -1.55
CA PRO A 168 18.71 -4.92 -2.98
C PRO A 168 18.99 -6.26 -3.69
N ASP A 169 19.70 -7.20 -3.06
CA ASP A 169 19.97 -8.52 -3.64
C ASP A 169 18.88 -9.56 -3.30
N PHE A 170 17.91 -9.21 -2.45
CA PHE A 170 16.90 -10.13 -1.91
C PHE A 170 17.50 -11.45 -1.43
N SER A 171 18.56 -11.39 -0.61
CA SER A 171 19.48 -12.51 -0.35
C SER A 171 18.85 -13.81 0.14
N THR A 172 17.63 -13.77 0.70
CA THR A 172 16.93 -14.96 1.22
C THR A 172 15.84 -15.51 0.30
N VAL A 173 15.44 -14.80 -0.76
CA VAL A 173 14.31 -15.19 -1.63
C VAL A 173 14.62 -14.95 -3.10
N LYS A 174 14.17 -15.86 -3.98
CA LYS A 174 14.35 -15.68 -5.43
C LYS A 174 13.45 -14.60 -6.02
N CYS A 175 12.25 -14.49 -5.47
CA CYS A 175 11.23 -13.53 -5.87
C CYS A 175 10.52 -13.07 -4.60
N PRO A 176 10.56 -11.78 -4.25
CA PRO A 176 9.95 -11.26 -3.03
C PRO A 176 8.43 -11.04 -3.20
N ASN A 177 7.73 -12.02 -3.79
CA ASN A 177 6.29 -11.94 -4.07
C ASN A 177 5.48 -12.74 -3.04
N PRO A 178 4.78 -12.09 -2.08
CA PRO A 178 3.95 -12.79 -1.10
C PRO A 178 2.81 -13.62 -1.69
N GLU A 179 2.43 -13.38 -2.95
CA GLU A 179 1.38 -14.13 -3.66
C GLU A 179 1.77 -15.60 -3.92
N GLU A 180 3.08 -15.92 -3.97
CA GLU A 180 3.61 -17.28 -4.15
C GLU A 180 3.33 -18.22 -2.95
N GLY A 181 2.72 -17.67 -1.90
CA GLY A 181 2.19 -18.41 -0.76
C GLY A 181 3.26 -19.05 0.12
N GLU A 182 3.02 -20.29 0.55
CA GLU A 182 3.86 -20.98 1.54
C GLU A 182 5.34 -21.05 1.13
N SER A 183 5.62 -21.15 -0.18
CA SER A 183 6.97 -21.28 -0.73
C SER A 183 7.90 -20.10 -0.41
N VAL A 184 7.36 -18.89 -0.25
CA VAL A 184 8.13 -17.68 0.09
C VAL A 184 8.05 -17.36 1.59
N LEU A 185 7.15 -18.00 2.34
CA LEU A 185 6.90 -17.73 3.75
C LEU A 185 7.70 -18.63 4.71
N GLU A 186 8.51 -19.57 4.22
CA GLU A 186 9.20 -20.59 5.04
C GLU A 186 9.89 -20.02 6.29
N LEU A 187 10.69 -18.95 6.15
CA LEU A 187 11.39 -18.32 7.28
C LEU A 187 10.43 -17.74 8.32
N SER A 188 9.36 -17.08 7.84
CA SER A 188 8.35 -16.48 8.70
C SER A 188 7.50 -17.53 9.43
N LEU A 189 7.13 -18.63 8.76
CA LEU A 189 6.37 -19.73 9.36
C LEU A 189 7.21 -20.46 10.41
N ARG A 190 8.49 -20.75 10.11
CA ARG A 190 9.42 -21.36 11.08
C ARG A 190 9.63 -20.48 12.31
N LEU A 191 9.77 -19.17 12.12
CA LEU A 191 9.89 -18.24 13.23
C LEU A 191 8.60 -18.19 14.06
N ALA A 192 7.44 -18.20 13.39
CA ALA A 192 6.16 -18.21 14.07
C ALA A 192 5.98 -19.47 14.94
N GLU A 193 6.37 -20.64 14.45
CA GLU A 193 6.38 -21.87 15.25
C GLU A 193 7.30 -21.78 16.47
N LYS A 194 8.52 -21.27 16.28
CA LYS A 194 9.50 -21.09 17.36
C LYS A 194 9.00 -20.14 18.45
N GLU A 195 8.36 -19.05 18.05
CA GLU A 195 7.88 -18.00 18.96
C GLU A 195 6.45 -18.24 19.48
N ASN A 196 5.82 -19.34 19.05
CA ASN A 196 4.42 -19.66 19.31
C ASN A 196 3.48 -18.52 18.86
N ALA A 197 3.76 -17.95 17.69
CA ALA A 197 2.93 -16.97 17.01
C ALA A 197 1.92 -17.65 16.09
N ARG A 198 0.68 -17.18 16.13
CA ARG A 198 -0.44 -17.79 15.39
C ARG A 198 -0.67 -17.17 14.02
N VAL A 199 -0.15 -15.98 13.78
CA VAL A 199 -0.38 -15.22 12.56
C VAL A 199 0.95 -14.74 11.99
N VAL A 200 1.15 -14.99 10.70
CA VAL A 200 2.22 -14.43 9.88
C VAL A 200 1.62 -13.36 8.98
N VAL A 201 2.29 -12.21 8.91
CA VAL A 201 1.98 -11.11 8.01
C VAL A 201 3.19 -10.89 7.12
N ALA A 202 2.98 -10.82 5.81
CA ALA A 202 4.04 -10.55 4.85
C ALA A 202 3.64 -9.41 3.93
N THR A 203 4.56 -8.47 3.74
CA THR A 203 4.43 -7.38 2.77
C THR A 203 5.48 -7.55 1.67
N ASP A 204 5.15 -7.17 0.45
CA ASP A 204 6.12 -7.11 -0.64
C ASP A 204 7.13 -5.95 -0.45
N PRO A 205 8.17 -5.83 -1.29
CA PRO A 205 9.27 -4.90 -1.04
C PRO A 205 8.88 -3.43 -0.90
N ASP A 206 7.84 -2.98 -1.59
CA ASP A 206 7.30 -1.62 -1.49
C ASP A 206 6.02 -1.52 -0.64
N ALA A 207 5.63 -2.62 -0.01
CA ALA A 207 4.56 -2.73 0.98
C ALA A 207 3.21 -2.19 0.51
N ASP A 208 2.85 -2.44 -0.75
CA ASP A 208 1.48 -2.26 -1.26
C ASP A 208 0.66 -3.56 -1.34
N ARG A 209 1.30 -4.71 -1.08
CA ARG A 209 0.65 -6.03 -1.02
C ARG A 209 0.73 -6.68 0.36
N LEU A 210 -0.25 -7.53 0.66
CA LEU A 210 -0.40 -8.18 1.96
C LEU A 210 -0.75 -9.67 1.82
N ALA A 211 0.14 -10.56 2.25
CA ALA A 211 -0.19 -11.95 2.54
C ALA A 211 -0.34 -12.18 4.04
N VAL A 212 -1.26 -13.06 4.40
CA VAL A 212 -1.50 -13.48 5.78
C VAL A 212 -1.57 -15.00 5.81
N ALA A 213 -0.93 -15.58 6.82
CA ALA A 213 -1.09 -16.99 7.15
C ALA A 213 -1.49 -17.14 8.62
N GLU A 214 -2.38 -18.10 8.90
CA GLU A 214 -2.81 -18.45 10.26
C GLU A 214 -2.50 -19.91 10.55
N GLN A 215 -2.03 -20.20 11.76
CA GLN A 215 -1.90 -21.56 12.26
C GLN A 215 -3.27 -22.11 12.70
N GLN A 216 -3.73 -23.16 12.01
CA GLN A 216 -5.00 -23.83 12.22
C GLN A 216 -4.76 -25.33 12.46
N ASN A 217 -5.06 -25.82 13.66
CA ASN A 217 -5.00 -27.24 14.03
C ASN A 217 -3.66 -27.93 13.68
N GLY A 218 -2.53 -27.22 13.82
CA GLY A 218 -1.19 -27.74 13.53
C GLY A 218 -0.75 -27.62 12.07
N CYS A 219 -1.55 -27.02 11.19
CA CYS A 219 -1.19 -26.69 9.82
C CYS A 219 -1.28 -25.18 9.58
N TRP A 220 -0.50 -24.67 8.62
CA TRP A 220 -0.59 -23.28 8.20
C TRP A 220 -1.62 -23.13 7.07
N LYS A 221 -2.59 -22.24 7.27
CA LYS A 221 -3.49 -21.78 6.22
C LYS A 221 -2.96 -20.46 5.70
N VAL A 222 -2.39 -20.47 4.50
CA VAL A 222 -2.12 -19.25 3.74
C VAL A 222 -3.41 -18.83 3.05
N PHE A 223 -3.85 -17.60 3.32
CA PHE A 223 -5.07 -17.07 2.72
C PHE A 223 -4.79 -16.55 1.32
N THR A 224 -5.68 -16.87 0.38
CA THR A 224 -5.71 -16.22 -0.93
C THR A 224 -6.20 -14.77 -0.79
N GLY A 225 -5.86 -13.89 -1.74
CA GLY A 225 -6.36 -12.51 -1.70
C GLY A 225 -7.89 -12.42 -1.70
N ASN A 226 -8.57 -13.37 -2.35
CA ASN A 226 -10.03 -13.47 -2.32
C ASN A 226 -10.59 -13.83 -0.93
N GLU A 227 -9.93 -14.74 -0.20
CA GLU A 227 -10.34 -15.10 1.17
C GLU A 227 -10.09 -13.93 2.13
N LEU A 228 -8.96 -13.23 1.99
CA LEU A 228 -8.66 -12.03 2.76
C LEU A 228 -9.67 -10.92 2.47
N ALA A 229 -10.04 -10.72 1.21
CA ALA A 229 -11.02 -9.71 0.83
C ALA A 229 -12.41 -10.02 1.39
N ALA A 230 -12.80 -11.29 1.45
CA ALA A 230 -14.03 -11.70 2.11
C ALA A 230 -14.01 -11.32 3.60
N LEU A 231 -12.91 -11.62 4.28
CA LEU A 231 -12.70 -11.36 5.71
C LEU A 231 -12.69 -9.86 6.01
N PHE A 232 -11.90 -9.09 5.27
CA PHE A 232 -11.76 -7.65 5.47
C PHE A 232 -13.00 -6.89 5.01
N GLY A 233 -13.62 -7.25 3.89
CA GLY A 233 -14.87 -6.64 3.45
C GLY A 233 -16.00 -6.86 4.46
N TRP A 234 -16.16 -8.08 4.96
CA TRP A 234 -17.13 -8.35 6.03
C TRP A 234 -16.81 -7.56 7.31
N TRP A 235 -15.55 -7.54 7.72
CA TRP A 235 -15.12 -6.83 8.92
C TRP A 235 -15.35 -5.31 8.82
N MET A 236 -14.90 -4.69 7.73
CA MET A 236 -15.06 -3.25 7.48
C MET A 236 -16.54 -2.85 7.48
N PHE A 237 -17.40 -3.64 6.85
CA PHE A 237 -18.83 -3.39 6.86
C PHE A 237 -19.46 -3.58 8.25
N SER A 238 -19.04 -4.60 8.99
CA SER A 238 -19.53 -4.86 10.35
C SER A 238 -19.18 -3.72 11.29
N CYS A 239 -17.91 -3.28 11.29
CA CYS A 239 -17.48 -2.12 12.07
C CYS A 239 -18.19 -0.84 11.64
N TRP A 240 -18.38 -0.61 10.33
CA TRP A 240 -19.15 0.53 9.85
C TRP A 240 -20.58 0.52 10.41
N LYS A 241 -21.28 -0.63 10.33
CA LYS A 241 -22.65 -0.78 10.83
C LYS A 241 -22.76 -0.55 12.34
N GLU A 242 -21.75 -0.92 13.11
CA GLU A 242 -21.71 -0.71 14.56
C GLU A 242 -21.42 0.74 14.96
N ASN A 243 -20.76 1.53 14.09
CA ASN A 243 -20.27 2.86 14.41
C ASN A 243 -20.91 3.99 13.59
N CYS A 244 -21.74 3.67 12.59
CA CYS A 244 -22.41 4.66 11.77
C CYS A 244 -23.50 5.40 12.56
N SER A 245 -23.76 6.65 12.20
CA SER A 245 -24.86 7.43 12.76
C SER A 245 -26.22 6.84 12.40
N GLU A 246 -27.27 7.15 13.16
CA GLU A 246 -28.65 6.73 12.85
C GLU A 246 -29.13 7.20 11.46
N ASP A 247 -28.61 8.32 10.96
CA ASP A 247 -28.92 8.87 9.62
C ASP A 247 -28.11 8.24 8.48
N ALA A 248 -27.22 7.27 8.76
CA ALA A 248 -26.38 6.67 7.75
C ALA A 248 -27.20 5.78 6.80
N ASP A 249 -27.09 6.02 5.49
CA ASP A 249 -27.76 5.22 4.46
C ASP A 249 -26.77 4.21 3.88
N VAL A 250 -27.04 2.92 4.09
CA VAL A 250 -26.26 1.82 3.51
C VAL A 250 -26.19 1.88 1.98
N LYS A 251 -27.17 2.52 1.31
CA LYS A 251 -27.15 2.74 -0.14
C LYS A 251 -26.16 3.81 -0.60
N ASN A 252 -25.53 4.53 0.33
CA ASN A 252 -24.39 5.40 0.01
C ASN A 252 -23.03 4.71 0.19
N VAL A 253 -23.02 3.47 0.67
CA VAL A 253 -21.82 2.68 0.92
C VAL A 253 -21.47 1.86 -0.31
N TYR A 254 -20.18 1.84 -0.65
CA TYR A 254 -19.62 1.14 -1.78
C TYR A 254 -18.44 0.26 -1.36
N MET A 255 -18.34 -0.89 -2.02
CA MET A 255 -17.12 -1.68 -2.08
C MET A 255 -16.81 -2.06 -3.51
N LEU A 256 -15.54 -2.21 -3.83
CA LEU A 256 -15.09 -2.44 -5.20
C LEU A 256 -14.20 -3.68 -5.30
N ALA A 257 -14.19 -4.30 -6.47
CA ALA A 257 -13.20 -5.31 -6.80
C ALA A 257 -12.86 -5.26 -8.28
N THR A 258 -11.74 -5.85 -8.68
CA THR A 258 -11.46 -6.00 -10.11
C THR A 258 -12.29 -7.11 -10.75
N THR A 259 -12.51 -7.04 -12.06
CA THR A 259 -13.32 -8.03 -12.80
C THR A 259 -12.79 -9.46 -12.73
N VAL A 260 -11.51 -9.65 -12.40
CA VAL A 260 -10.87 -10.97 -12.24
C VAL A 260 -10.91 -11.47 -10.78
N SER A 261 -11.27 -10.58 -9.84
CA SER A 261 -11.41 -10.92 -8.43
C SER A 261 -12.73 -11.67 -8.16
N SER A 262 -12.77 -12.40 -7.05
CA SER A 262 -13.99 -13.08 -6.62
C SER A 262 -15.11 -12.07 -6.37
N LYS A 263 -16.35 -12.49 -6.64
CA LYS A 263 -17.54 -11.68 -6.43
C LYS A 263 -18.10 -11.80 -5.00
N ILE A 264 -17.24 -12.10 -4.03
CA ILE A 264 -17.66 -12.31 -2.64
C ILE A 264 -18.25 -11.03 -2.03
N LEU A 265 -17.65 -9.87 -2.32
CA LEU A 265 -18.19 -8.58 -1.87
C LEU A 265 -19.57 -8.29 -2.47
N ARG A 266 -19.83 -8.73 -3.71
CA ARG A 266 -21.16 -8.65 -4.32
C ARG A 266 -22.19 -9.49 -3.56
N ALA A 267 -21.81 -10.69 -3.12
CA ALA A 267 -22.71 -11.55 -2.36
C ALA A 267 -23.04 -10.92 -0.99
N ILE A 268 -22.06 -10.32 -0.32
CA ILE A 268 -22.26 -9.57 0.92
C ILE A 268 -23.15 -8.35 0.65
N ALA A 269 -22.88 -7.58 -0.41
CA ALA A 269 -23.68 -6.42 -0.83
C ALA A 269 -25.15 -6.76 -1.03
N LEU A 270 -25.47 -7.86 -1.71
CA LEU A 270 -26.84 -8.33 -1.92
C LEU A 270 -27.56 -8.67 -0.61
N LYS A 271 -26.83 -9.09 0.42
CA LYS A 271 -27.37 -9.43 1.73
C LYS A 271 -27.56 -8.19 2.61
N GLU A 272 -26.59 -7.28 2.57
CA GLU A 272 -26.47 -6.17 3.52
C GLU A 272 -27.02 -4.83 2.98
N GLY A 273 -27.16 -4.69 1.66
CA GLY A 273 -27.82 -3.55 1.01
C GLY A 273 -26.90 -2.45 0.49
N PHE A 274 -25.56 -2.58 0.62
CA PHE A 274 -24.60 -1.64 0.04
C PHE A 274 -24.35 -1.90 -1.45
N HIS A 275 -23.64 -0.99 -2.13
CA HIS A 275 -23.31 -1.11 -3.55
C HIS A 275 -21.97 -1.83 -3.78
N PHE A 276 -21.96 -2.69 -4.80
CA PHE A 276 -20.74 -3.31 -5.28
C PHE A 276 -20.47 -2.90 -6.72
N GLU A 277 -19.23 -2.51 -7.02
CA GLU A 277 -18.80 -2.15 -8.38
C GLU A 277 -17.55 -2.91 -8.81
N GLU A 278 -17.49 -3.25 -10.10
CA GLU A 278 -16.32 -3.89 -10.70
C GLU A 278 -15.50 -2.86 -11.48
N THR A 279 -14.18 -2.93 -11.37
CA THR A 279 -13.24 -2.17 -12.21
C THR A 279 -12.36 -3.09 -13.05
N LEU A 280 -11.70 -2.54 -14.08
CA LEU A 280 -10.66 -3.30 -14.78
C LEU A 280 -9.50 -3.65 -13.83
N PRO A 281 -8.73 -4.72 -14.13
CA PRO A 281 -7.51 -5.05 -13.38
C PRO A 281 -6.50 -3.91 -13.36
N GLY A 282 -5.86 -3.72 -12.21
CA GLY A 282 -4.89 -2.68 -11.90
C GLY A 282 -5.44 -1.59 -10.97
N PHE A 283 -4.70 -1.32 -9.90
CA PHE A 283 -5.05 -0.34 -8.86
C PHE A 283 -5.30 1.08 -9.37
N LYS A 284 -4.80 1.45 -10.56
CA LYS A 284 -5.12 2.73 -11.21
C LYS A 284 -6.63 2.91 -11.45
N TRP A 285 -7.35 1.83 -11.79
CA TRP A 285 -8.79 1.87 -12.04
C TRP A 285 -9.59 1.89 -10.75
N ILE A 286 -9.17 1.08 -9.75
CA ILE A 286 -9.74 1.14 -8.40
C ILE A 286 -9.60 2.55 -7.84
N GLY A 287 -8.37 3.08 -7.75
CA GLY A 287 -8.11 4.38 -7.16
C GLY A 287 -8.87 5.52 -7.85
N SER A 288 -8.93 5.51 -9.19
CA SER A 288 -9.70 6.51 -9.95
C SER A 288 -11.20 6.43 -9.65
N ARG A 289 -11.76 5.22 -9.53
CA ARG A 289 -13.19 5.04 -9.24
C ARG A 289 -13.53 5.36 -7.78
N VAL A 290 -12.67 4.97 -6.84
CA VAL A 290 -12.79 5.35 -5.43
C VAL A 290 -12.84 6.87 -5.30
N LYS A 291 -11.91 7.58 -5.95
CA LYS A 291 -11.90 9.05 -5.94
C LYS A 291 -13.19 9.65 -6.48
N ASP A 292 -13.67 9.17 -7.62
CA ASP A 292 -14.91 9.64 -8.23
C ASP A 292 -16.13 9.41 -7.33
N LEU A 293 -16.22 8.24 -6.68
CA LEU A 293 -17.27 7.95 -5.71
C LEU A 293 -17.22 8.93 -4.51
N LEU A 294 -16.04 9.13 -3.93
CA LEU A 294 -15.85 10.07 -2.81
C LEU A 294 -16.22 11.51 -3.20
N ASP A 295 -15.84 11.96 -4.40
CA ASP A 295 -16.17 13.31 -4.91
C ASP A 295 -17.67 13.51 -5.13
N ASN A 296 -18.40 12.43 -5.42
CA ASN A 296 -19.85 12.42 -5.53
C ASN A 296 -20.56 12.16 -4.18
N GLY A 297 -19.84 12.30 -3.07
CA GLY A 297 -20.39 12.19 -1.72
C GLY A 297 -20.77 10.76 -1.32
N LYS A 298 -20.16 9.75 -1.95
CA LYS A 298 -20.32 8.34 -1.58
C LYS A 298 -19.28 7.93 -0.55
N GLU A 299 -19.58 6.89 0.20
CA GLU A 299 -18.66 6.29 1.16
C GLU A 299 -18.10 5.00 0.57
N VAL A 300 -16.78 4.86 0.53
CA VAL A 300 -16.10 3.65 0.07
C VAL A 300 -15.41 3.01 1.26
N LEU A 301 -15.82 1.79 1.61
CA LEU A 301 -15.27 1.11 2.80
C LEU A 301 -14.09 0.20 2.48
N PHE A 302 -14.07 -0.39 1.28
CA PHE A 302 -13.07 -1.38 0.92
C PHE A 302 -13.04 -1.61 -0.58
N ALA A 303 -11.84 -1.73 -1.15
CA ALA A 303 -11.61 -2.21 -2.48
C ALA A 303 -10.42 -3.17 -2.53
N PHE A 304 -10.46 -4.14 -3.44
CA PHE A 304 -9.36 -5.09 -3.57
C PHE A 304 -9.13 -5.61 -4.99
N GLU A 305 -7.92 -6.13 -5.17
CA GLU A 305 -7.53 -7.00 -6.27
C GLU A 305 -7.10 -8.35 -5.70
N GLU A 306 -7.47 -9.44 -6.37
CA GLU A 306 -7.16 -10.80 -5.91
C GLU A 306 -5.66 -11.06 -5.70
N SER A 307 -4.81 -10.32 -6.42
CA SER A 307 -3.34 -10.34 -6.31
C SER A 307 -2.85 -9.61 -5.05
N ILE A 308 -3.57 -9.81 -3.93
CA ILE A 308 -3.25 -9.37 -2.56
C ILE A 308 -3.02 -7.86 -2.38
N GLY A 309 -3.56 -7.03 -3.28
CA GLY A 309 -3.59 -5.57 -3.14
C GLY A 309 -4.95 -5.09 -2.63
N MET A 310 -4.97 -4.21 -1.63
CA MET A 310 -6.19 -3.77 -0.94
C MET A 310 -6.11 -2.29 -0.54
N CYS A 311 -7.23 -1.56 -0.56
CA CYS A 311 -7.34 -0.18 -0.07
C CYS A 311 -8.72 0.18 0.49
#